data_AF-A0A6M0H274-F1
#
_entry.id   AF-A0A6M0H274-F1
#
_cell.length_a   1.000
_cell.length_b   1.000
_cell.length_c   1.000
_cell.angle_alpha   90.00
_cell.angle_beta   90.00
_cell.angle_gamma   90.00
#
_symmetry.space_group_name_H-M   'P 1'
#
loop_
_entity.id
_entity.type
_entity.pdbx_description
1 polymer ?
#
loop_
_entity_poly.entity_id
_entity_poly.type
_entity_poly.pdbx_seq_one_letter_code
_entity_poly.pdbx_strand_id
1 'polypeptide(L)'
;MNNTKELENFTINDDKIDWSKQYEVVEKIGVRGYLQIHFEECKYIWRKMVPESGQADNLQGEILRMIVKLRNEAINNGNINWDDNFEWFCNFLKENLVSCGLFDEEKIIKIKMILDYIKDNGNYARKYANGEITDNQVDIFKLAYTDDDIYDYLEDAIAEYYLTNTIPIPYEIKDFIYR
;
A
#
# COMPACT_ATOMS: atom_id res chain seq x y z
N MET A 1 -39.35 36.48 36.42
CA MET A 1 -37.91 36.56 36.15
C MET A 1 -37.59 35.47 35.14
N ASN A 2 -37.47 35.85 33.87
CA ASN A 2 -37.17 34.95 32.77
C ASN A 2 -35.65 34.67 32.79
N ASN A 3 -35.27 33.43 33.07
CA ASN A 3 -33.90 32.97 32.90
C ASN A 3 -33.81 32.29 31.54
N THR A 4 -33.61 33.10 30.50
CA THR A 4 -33.27 32.64 29.16
C THR A 4 -31.85 32.10 29.23
N LYS A 5 -31.68 30.78 29.20
CA LYS A 5 -30.37 30.19 28.90
C LYS A 5 -30.02 30.64 27.48
N GLU A 6 -29.01 31.49 27.35
CA GLU A 6 -28.35 31.72 26.08
C GLU A 6 -27.88 30.36 25.55
N LEU A 7 -28.50 29.91 24.46
CA LEU A 7 -27.88 28.89 23.64
C LEU A 7 -26.61 29.53 23.10
N GLU A 8 -25.46 29.08 23.59
CA GLU A 8 -24.18 29.34 22.95
C GLU A 8 -24.30 28.94 21.49
N ASN A 9 -24.25 29.93 20.61
CA ASN A 9 -24.13 29.71 19.18
C ASN A 9 -22.81 28.97 18.94
N PHE A 10 -22.90 27.65 18.72
CA PHE A 10 -21.85 26.91 18.05
C PHE A 10 -21.70 27.51 16.65
N THR A 11 -20.81 28.49 16.51
CA THR A 11 -20.29 28.88 15.20
C THR A 11 -19.54 27.69 14.66
N ILE A 12 -20.18 27.00 13.72
CA ILE A 12 -19.55 26.02 12.84
C ILE A 12 -18.50 26.79 12.02
N ASN A 13 -17.34 27.04 12.62
CA ASN A 13 -16.12 27.01 11.83
C ASN A 13 -15.90 25.53 11.54
N ASP A 14 -16.59 25.04 10.50
CA ASP A 14 -16.22 23.79 9.84
C ASP A 14 -14.81 24.02 9.31
N ASP A 15 -13.81 23.62 10.09
CA ASP A 15 -12.46 23.40 9.61
C ASP A 15 -12.55 22.30 8.55
N LYS A 16 -12.91 22.69 7.33
CA LYS A 16 -13.01 21.78 6.20
C LYS A 16 -11.65 21.11 6.03
N ILE A 17 -11.63 19.80 6.26
CA ILE A 17 -10.49 18.95 5.97
C ILE A 17 -10.11 19.17 4.51
N ASP A 18 -8.88 19.65 4.28
CA ASP A 18 -8.32 19.77 2.94
C ASP A 18 -7.87 18.39 2.45
N TRP A 19 -8.80 17.69 1.79
CA TRP A 19 -8.58 16.34 1.27
C TRP A 19 -7.51 16.27 0.18
N SER A 20 -7.03 17.39 -0.37
CA SER A 20 -5.95 17.37 -1.36
C SER A 20 -4.61 16.93 -0.76
N LYS A 21 -4.42 17.12 0.55
CA LYS A 21 -3.19 16.77 1.28
C LYS A 21 -2.82 15.29 1.19
N GLN A 22 -3.82 14.42 1.03
CA GLN A 22 -3.58 12.98 0.88
C GLN A 22 -2.73 12.65 -0.37
N TYR A 23 -2.69 13.53 -1.37
CA TYR A 23 -1.99 13.30 -2.63
C TYR A 23 -0.56 13.85 -2.65
N GLU A 24 -0.17 14.70 -1.69
CA GLU A 24 1.11 15.42 -1.74
C GLU A 24 2.33 14.50 -1.90
N VAL A 25 2.33 13.35 -1.23
CA VAL A 25 3.44 12.39 -1.32
C VAL A 25 3.48 11.74 -2.69
N VAL A 26 2.33 11.30 -3.20
CA VAL A 26 2.23 10.58 -4.48
C VAL A 26 2.46 11.52 -5.67
N GLU A 27 2.06 12.78 -5.56
CA GLU A 27 2.42 13.84 -6.51
C GLU A 27 3.93 14.09 -6.55
N LYS A 28 4.60 14.12 -5.38
CA LYS A 28 6.06 14.25 -5.30
C LYS A 28 6.81 13.04 -5.85
N ILE A 29 6.26 11.83 -5.69
CA ILE A 29 6.78 10.60 -6.33
C ILE A 29 6.58 10.68 -7.86
N GLY A 30 5.57 11.41 -8.33
CA GLY A 30 5.29 11.58 -9.75
C GLY A 30 4.53 10.41 -10.37
N VAL A 31 3.67 9.74 -9.58
CA VAL A 31 2.82 8.63 -10.04
C VAL A 31 1.32 8.87 -9.79
N ARG A 32 0.93 10.09 -9.37
CA ARG A 32 -0.48 10.41 -9.12
C ARG A 32 -1.31 10.19 -10.39
N GLY A 33 -2.37 9.39 -10.27
CA GLY A 33 -3.27 9.07 -11.38
C GLY A 33 -2.66 8.11 -12.41
N TYR A 34 -1.59 7.39 -12.06
CA TYR A 34 -1.10 6.28 -12.85
C TYR A 34 -2.22 5.24 -13.04
N LEU A 35 -2.34 4.73 -14.27
CA LEU A 35 -3.31 3.70 -14.63
C LEU A 35 -2.53 2.47 -15.08
N GLN A 36 -2.93 1.31 -14.54
CA GLN A 36 -2.31 0.04 -14.89
C GLN A 36 -2.29 -0.23 -16.40
N ILE A 37 -1.12 -0.59 -16.92
CA ILE A 37 -0.83 -0.92 -18.31
C ILE A 37 -0.88 -2.43 -18.52
N HIS A 38 -0.31 -3.21 -17.60
CA HIS A 38 -0.12 -4.65 -17.71
C HIS A 38 -1.18 -5.47 -16.94
N PHE A 39 -2.45 -5.03 -17.04
CA PHE A 39 -3.57 -5.67 -16.34
C PHE A 39 -3.75 -7.15 -16.73
N GLU A 40 -3.65 -7.50 -18.02
CA GLU A 40 -3.86 -8.88 -18.46
C GLU A 40 -2.69 -9.79 -18.04
N GLU A 41 -1.47 -9.29 -17.98
CA GLU A 41 -0.33 -10.01 -17.42
C GLU A 41 -0.48 -10.23 -15.91
N CYS A 42 -0.86 -9.20 -15.15
CA CYS A 42 -1.12 -9.33 -13.71
C CYS A 42 -2.22 -10.38 -13.45
N LYS A 43 -3.31 -10.33 -14.22
CA LYS A 43 -4.39 -11.29 -14.16
C LYS A 43 -3.96 -12.70 -14.55
N TYR A 44 -3.03 -12.85 -15.50
CA TYR A 44 -2.44 -14.14 -15.83
C TYR A 44 -1.64 -14.70 -14.66
N ILE A 45 -0.72 -13.90 -14.10
CA ILE A 45 0.09 -14.27 -12.93
C ILE A 45 -0.83 -14.67 -11.78
N TRP A 46 -1.84 -13.85 -11.46
CA TRP A 46 -2.81 -14.15 -10.41
C TRP A 46 -3.50 -15.51 -10.61
N ARG A 47 -4.01 -15.77 -11.82
CA ARG A 47 -4.78 -17.00 -12.09
C ARG A 47 -3.94 -18.27 -12.22
N LYS A 48 -2.64 -18.14 -12.49
CA LYS A 48 -1.76 -19.28 -12.84
C LYS A 48 -0.67 -19.53 -11.83
N MET A 49 -0.26 -18.51 -11.09
CA MET A 49 0.92 -18.53 -10.25
C MET A 49 0.60 -18.25 -8.78
N VAL A 50 -0.58 -17.71 -8.47
CA VAL A 50 -1.06 -17.51 -7.10
C VAL A 50 -2.08 -18.62 -6.77
N PRO A 51 -1.88 -19.38 -5.68
CA PRO A 51 -2.85 -20.39 -5.27
C PRO A 51 -4.11 -19.73 -4.70
N GLU A 52 -5.23 -20.46 -4.66
CA GLU A 52 -6.48 -19.98 -4.06
C GLU A 52 -6.32 -19.62 -2.57
N SER A 53 -5.39 -20.27 -1.88
CA SER A 53 -5.02 -20.02 -0.49
C SER A 53 -3.56 -20.38 -0.28
N GLY A 54 -2.85 -19.64 0.55
CA GLY A 54 -1.44 -19.87 0.82
C GLY A 54 -0.53 -18.85 0.14
N GLN A 55 0.75 -19.00 0.45
CA GLN A 55 1.83 -18.40 -0.31
C GLN A 55 1.94 -19.09 -1.67
N ALA A 56 2.29 -18.34 -2.70
CA ALA A 56 2.68 -18.94 -3.97
C ALA A 56 4.02 -19.67 -3.82
N ASP A 57 4.21 -20.74 -4.60
CA ASP A 57 5.44 -21.53 -4.64
C ASP A 57 6.49 -20.96 -5.63
N ASN A 58 6.18 -19.81 -6.22
CA ASN A 58 7.00 -19.12 -7.19
C ASN A 58 7.04 -17.62 -6.90
N LEU A 59 8.16 -16.98 -7.22
CA LEU A 59 8.45 -15.60 -6.84
C LEU A 59 7.47 -14.62 -7.46
N GLN A 60 7.18 -14.76 -8.76
CA GLN A 60 6.33 -13.83 -9.50
C GLN A 60 4.90 -13.80 -8.95
N GLY A 61 4.32 -14.97 -8.65
CA GLY A 61 3.03 -15.07 -7.99
C GLY A 61 3.07 -14.50 -6.58
N GLU A 62 4.13 -14.79 -5.82
CA GLU A 62 4.21 -14.39 -4.42
C GLU A 62 4.36 -12.89 -4.22
N ILE A 63 5.17 -12.22 -5.06
CA ILE A 63 5.27 -10.76 -5.03
C ILE A 63 3.94 -10.10 -5.47
N LEU A 64 3.22 -10.66 -6.45
CA LEU A 64 1.90 -10.11 -6.83
C LEU A 64 0.89 -10.29 -5.68
N ARG A 65 0.88 -11.46 -5.03
CA ARG A 65 0.04 -11.73 -3.86
C ARG A 65 0.27 -10.71 -2.75
N MET A 66 1.54 -10.37 -2.46
CA MET A 66 1.89 -9.38 -1.44
C MET A 66 1.35 -7.99 -1.76
N ILE A 67 1.49 -7.51 -3.00
CA ILE A 67 0.98 -6.18 -3.39
C ILE A 67 -0.53 -6.12 -3.28
N VAL A 68 -1.23 -7.17 -3.73
CA VAL A 68 -2.69 -7.23 -3.59
C VAL A 68 -3.11 -7.26 -2.11
N LYS A 69 -2.36 -7.93 -1.23
CA LYS A 69 -2.63 -7.90 0.22
C LYS A 69 -2.40 -6.51 0.81
N LEU A 70 -1.33 -5.81 0.42
CA LEU A 70 -1.06 -4.43 0.85
C LEU A 70 -2.17 -3.47 0.38
N ARG A 71 -2.56 -3.55 -0.90
CA ARG A 71 -3.69 -2.78 -1.46
C ARG A 71 -4.97 -3.05 -0.66
N ASN A 72 -5.30 -4.32 -0.44
CA ASN A 72 -6.50 -4.69 0.31
C ASN A 72 -6.48 -4.18 1.75
N GLU A 73 -5.34 -4.24 2.43
CA GLU A 73 -5.20 -3.75 3.80
C GLU A 73 -5.39 -2.23 3.89
N ALA A 74 -4.82 -1.47 2.97
CA ALA A 74 -5.01 -0.02 2.93
C ALA A 74 -6.46 0.36 2.57
N ILE A 75 -7.00 -0.19 1.48
CA ILE A 75 -8.31 0.22 0.93
C ILE A 75 -9.47 -0.27 1.81
N ASN A 76 -9.47 -1.54 2.20
CA ASN A 76 -10.62 -2.14 2.87
C ASN A 76 -10.53 -2.05 4.40
N ASN A 77 -9.32 -2.00 4.96
CA ASN A 77 -9.12 -1.99 6.42
C ASN A 77 -8.51 -0.69 6.95
N GLY A 78 -8.13 0.26 6.09
CA GLY A 78 -7.47 1.49 6.51
C GLY A 78 -6.17 1.24 7.27
N ASN A 79 -5.48 0.13 6.96
CA ASN A 79 -4.29 -0.37 7.66
C ASN A 79 -4.47 -0.69 9.17
N ILE A 80 -5.70 -0.86 9.66
CA ILE A 80 -5.92 -1.13 11.09
C ILE A 80 -5.36 -2.49 11.54
N ASN A 81 -5.24 -3.46 10.63
CA ASN A 81 -4.68 -4.77 10.91
C ASN A 81 -3.18 -4.85 10.59
N TRP A 82 -2.51 -3.70 10.40
CA TRP A 82 -1.10 -3.69 10.01
C TRP A 82 -0.20 -4.38 11.04
N ASP A 83 0.61 -5.33 10.58
CA ASP A 83 1.45 -6.22 11.38
C ASP A 83 2.82 -6.45 10.73
N ASP A 84 3.67 -7.23 11.40
CA ASP A 84 5.06 -7.45 10.99
C ASP A 84 5.17 -8.14 9.62
N ASN A 85 4.14 -8.88 9.17
CA ASN A 85 4.15 -9.51 7.86
C ASN A 85 3.94 -8.47 6.75
N PHE A 86 3.10 -7.45 6.95
CA PHE A 86 2.97 -6.36 5.99
C PHE A 86 4.24 -5.53 5.88
N GLU A 87 4.92 -5.26 7.00
CA GLU A 87 6.25 -4.63 6.95
C GLU A 87 7.27 -5.49 6.21
N TRP A 88 7.23 -6.81 6.43
CA TRP A 88 8.07 -7.75 5.73
C TRP A 88 7.77 -7.78 4.23
N PHE A 89 6.49 -7.72 3.80
CA PHE A 89 6.10 -7.60 2.40
C PHE A 89 6.74 -6.37 1.75
N CYS A 90 6.65 -5.19 2.37
CA CYS A 90 7.28 -3.98 1.83
C CYS A 90 8.79 -4.13 1.63
N ASN A 91 9.49 -4.73 2.61
CA ASN A 91 10.94 -4.96 2.50
C ASN A 91 11.28 -5.99 1.42
N PHE A 92 10.55 -7.10 1.37
CA PHE A 92 10.79 -8.18 0.41
C PHE A 92 10.52 -7.74 -1.03
N LEU A 93 9.42 -7.02 -1.26
CA LEU A 93 9.09 -6.42 -2.56
C LEU A 93 10.19 -5.45 -3.00
N LYS A 94 10.65 -4.59 -2.09
CA LYS A 94 11.71 -3.62 -2.37
C LYS A 94 13.00 -4.35 -2.77
N GLU A 95 13.42 -5.36 -2.02
CA GLU A 95 14.62 -6.12 -2.32
C GLU A 95 14.54 -6.79 -3.70
N ASN A 96 13.43 -7.46 -4.00
CA ASN A 96 13.28 -8.23 -5.24
C ASN A 96 13.14 -7.32 -6.47
N LEU A 97 12.33 -6.26 -6.40
CA LEU A 97 12.13 -5.35 -7.54
C LEU A 97 13.34 -4.45 -7.79
N VAL A 98 14.09 -4.06 -6.76
CA VAL A 98 15.30 -3.23 -6.94
C VAL A 98 16.48 -4.08 -7.43
N SER A 99 16.62 -5.30 -6.92
CA SER A 99 17.77 -6.17 -7.22
C SER A 99 17.60 -6.98 -8.51
N CYS A 100 16.43 -6.92 -9.16
CA CYS A 100 16.16 -7.69 -10.38
C CYS A 100 16.98 -7.24 -11.61
N GLY A 101 17.59 -6.04 -11.56
CA GLY A 101 18.42 -5.51 -12.65
C GLY A 101 17.66 -5.07 -13.91
N LEU A 102 16.32 -5.02 -13.86
CA LEU A 102 15.47 -4.69 -15.01
C LEU A 102 15.25 -3.18 -15.19
N PHE A 103 15.08 -2.46 -14.08
CA PHE A 103 14.58 -1.09 -14.09
C PHE A 103 15.70 -0.05 -14.12
N ASP A 104 15.40 1.11 -14.70
CA ASP A 104 16.26 2.28 -14.61
C ASP A 104 16.23 2.93 -13.20
N GLU A 105 17.13 3.88 -12.99
CA GLU A 105 17.26 4.55 -11.69
C GLU A 105 15.98 5.28 -11.27
N GLU A 106 15.28 5.92 -12.22
CA GLU A 106 14.04 6.65 -11.93
C GLU A 106 12.95 5.71 -11.40
N LYS A 107 12.72 4.59 -12.10
CA LYS A 107 11.74 3.59 -11.69
C LYS A 107 12.12 2.90 -10.38
N ILE A 108 13.41 2.60 -10.18
CA ILE A 108 13.92 2.07 -8.90
C ILE A 108 13.62 3.04 -7.75
N ILE A 109 13.86 4.34 -7.94
CA ILE A 109 13.59 5.36 -6.92
C ILE A 109 12.10 5.41 -6.60
N LYS A 110 11.22 5.43 -7.62
CA LYS A 110 9.76 5.44 -7.42
C LYS A 110 9.27 4.20 -6.67
N ILE A 111 9.70 3.01 -7.08
CA ILE A 111 9.37 1.75 -6.38
C ILE A 111 9.78 1.83 -4.90
N LYS A 112 10.99 2.33 -4.62
CA LYS A 112 11.48 2.45 -3.24
C LYS A 112 10.62 3.41 -2.41
N MET A 113 10.32 4.59 -2.97
CA MET A 113 9.52 5.62 -2.29
C MET A 113 8.09 5.17 -2.05
N ILE A 114 7.47 4.48 -3.00
CA ILE A 114 6.12 3.93 -2.84
C ILE A 114 6.09 2.90 -1.70
N LEU A 115 7.03 1.94 -1.71
CA LEU A 115 7.05 0.89 -0.68
C LEU A 115 7.39 1.44 0.72
N ASP A 116 8.23 2.47 0.81
CA ASP A 116 8.45 3.18 2.07
C ASP A 116 7.19 3.91 2.53
N TYR A 117 6.49 4.58 1.60
CA TYR A 117 5.27 5.31 1.92
C TYR A 117 4.15 4.38 2.45
N ILE A 118 3.91 3.26 1.77
CA ILE A 118 2.95 2.23 2.22
C ILE A 118 3.33 1.74 3.62
N LYS A 119 4.61 1.44 3.84
CA LYS A 119 5.11 0.96 5.14
C LYS A 119 4.97 2.01 6.24
N ASP A 120 5.28 3.26 5.95
CA ASP A 120 5.14 4.37 6.90
C ASP A 120 3.68 4.61 7.26
N ASN A 121 2.76 4.53 6.29
CA ASN A 121 1.33 4.60 6.55
C ASN A 121 0.86 3.48 7.47
N GLY A 122 1.22 2.24 7.15
CA GLY A 122 0.87 1.08 7.96
C GLY A 122 1.42 1.16 9.39
N ASN A 123 2.68 1.57 9.55
CA ASN A 123 3.29 1.76 10.86
C ASN A 123 2.63 2.88 11.67
N TYR A 124 2.19 3.94 10.99
CA TYR A 124 1.40 5.00 11.62
C TYR A 124 0.03 4.49 12.09
N ALA A 125 -0.67 3.72 11.24
CA ALA A 125 -1.94 3.08 11.58
C ALA A 125 -1.81 2.09 12.74
N ARG A 126 -0.74 1.28 12.79
CA ARG A 126 -0.48 0.38 13.93
C ARG A 126 -0.31 1.15 15.24
N LYS A 127 0.43 2.26 15.24
CA LYS A 127 0.58 3.13 16.44
C LYS A 127 -0.76 3.68 16.90
N TYR A 128 -1.61 4.10 15.96
CA TYR A 128 -2.97 4.54 16.26
C TYR A 128 -3.82 3.39 16.84
N ALA A 129 -3.82 2.21 16.21
CA ALA A 129 -4.55 1.02 16.67
C ALA A 129 -4.14 0.58 18.08
N ASN A 130 -2.85 0.72 18.42
CA ASN A 130 -2.30 0.39 19.73
C ASN A 130 -2.57 1.48 20.80
N GLY A 131 -3.19 2.60 20.44
CA GLY A 131 -3.46 3.72 21.35
C GLY A 131 -2.22 4.57 21.66
N GLU A 132 -1.12 4.42 20.93
CA GLU A 132 0.06 5.29 21.04
C GLU A 132 -0.22 6.68 20.45
N ILE A 133 -1.15 6.76 19.49
CA ILE A 133 -1.69 8.00 18.92
C ILE A 133 -3.17 8.07 19.29
N THR A 134 -3.60 9.18 19.89
CA THR A 134 -5.00 9.39 20.27
C THR A 134 -5.81 10.01 19.13
N ASP A 135 -7.15 9.96 19.22
CA ASP A 135 -8.06 10.59 18.24
C ASP A 135 -7.82 12.10 18.05
N ASN A 136 -7.32 12.79 19.08
CA ASN A 136 -7.00 14.22 18.99
C ASN A 136 -5.63 14.49 18.33
N GLN A 137 -4.81 13.47 18.14
CA GLN A 137 -3.45 13.56 17.59
C GLN A 137 -3.34 12.94 16.20
N VAL A 138 -4.31 12.14 15.78
CA VAL A 138 -4.26 11.40 14.53
C VAL A 138 -4.29 12.33 13.33
N ASP A 139 -3.34 12.13 12.42
CA ASP A 139 -3.31 12.70 11.08
C ASP A 139 -3.90 11.66 10.14
N ILE A 140 -5.17 11.85 9.78
CA ILE A 140 -5.93 10.85 9.01
C ILE A 140 -5.29 10.53 7.65
N PHE A 141 -4.54 11.46 7.07
CA PHE A 141 -3.85 11.26 5.78
C PHE A 141 -2.64 10.34 5.89
N LYS A 142 -2.19 10.04 7.12
CA LYS A 142 -1.09 9.12 7.37
C LYS A 142 -1.54 7.71 7.66
N LEU A 143 -2.83 7.44 7.84
CA LEU A 143 -3.34 6.09 8.16
C LEU A 143 -3.18 5.12 6.98
N ALA A 144 -3.68 5.52 5.81
CA ALA A 144 -3.63 4.70 4.60
C ALA A 144 -3.72 5.58 3.35
N TYR A 145 -3.04 5.15 2.29
CA TYR A 145 -3.27 5.65 0.95
C TYR A 145 -4.17 4.67 0.19
N THR A 146 -5.32 5.14 -0.27
CA THR A 146 -6.43 4.29 -0.75
C THR A 146 -6.71 4.38 -2.25
N ASP A 147 -6.00 5.23 -2.99
CA ASP A 147 -6.12 5.28 -4.45
C ASP A 147 -5.23 4.20 -5.09
N ASP A 148 -5.63 3.74 -6.27
CA ASP A 148 -4.99 2.60 -6.94
C ASP A 148 -3.63 2.91 -7.56
N ASP A 149 -3.30 4.17 -7.83
CA ASP A 149 -2.17 4.57 -8.70
C ASP A 149 -0.80 4.02 -8.26
N ILE A 150 -0.49 4.07 -6.96
CA ILE A 150 0.77 3.52 -6.43
C ILE A 150 0.80 1.99 -6.51
N TYR A 151 -0.34 1.33 -6.37
CA TYR A 151 -0.44 -0.13 -6.42
C TYR A 151 -0.36 -0.60 -7.87
N ASP A 152 -1.07 0.07 -8.78
CA ASP A 152 -1.02 -0.15 -10.23
C ASP A 152 0.43 -0.04 -10.74
N TYR A 153 1.15 0.99 -10.30
CA TYR A 153 2.55 1.19 -10.67
C TYR A 153 3.46 0.03 -10.23
N LEU A 154 3.26 -0.48 -9.01
CA LEU A 154 4.04 -1.61 -8.52
C LEU A 154 3.63 -2.94 -9.16
N GLU A 155 2.34 -3.15 -9.44
CA GLU A 155 1.85 -4.33 -10.16
C GLU A 155 2.40 -4.39 -11.58
N ASP A 156 2.47 -3.25 -12.28
CA ASP A 156 3.10 -3.18 -13.60
C ASP A 156 4.60 -3.48 -13.54
N ALA A 157 5.31 -3.05 -12.49
CA ALA A 157 6.70 -3.47 -12.29
C ALA A 157 6.81 -5.00 -12.13
N ILE A 158 5.90 -5.65 -11.41
CA ILE A 158 5.87 -7.11 -11.30
C ILE A 158 5.59 -7.77 -12.66
N ALA A 159 4.64 -7.24 -13.43
CA ALA A 159 4.33 -7.76 -14.75
C ALA A 159 5.52 -7.65 -15.71
N GLU A 160 6.22 -6.51 -15.73
CA GLU A 160 7.46 -6.32 -16.50
C GLU A 160 8.56 -7.31 -16.07
N TYR A 161 8.69 -7.55 -14.76
CA TYR A 161 9.61 -8.57 -14.25
C TYR A 161 9.24 -9.98 -14.72
N TYR A 162 7.96 -10.33 -14.72
CA TYR A 162 7.47 -11.60 -15.28
C TYR A 162 7.70 -11.71 -16.79
N LEU A 163 7.47 -10.64 -17.56
CA LEU A 163 7.65 -10.65 -19.01
C LEU A 163 9.11 -10.91 -19.43
N THR A 164 10.07 -10.55 -18.58
CA THR A 164 11.50 -10.88 -18.78
C THR A 164 11.91 -12.24 -18.22
N ASN A 165 11.10 -12.81 -17.32
CA ASN A 165 11.35 -14.08 -16.64
C ASN A 165 10.06 -14.90 -16.58
N THR A 166 9.60 -15.43 -17.71
CA THR A 166 8.32 -16.15 -17.81
C THR A 166 8.36 -17.55 -17.18
N ILE A 167 9.55 -18.09 -16.94
CA ILE A 167 9.74 -19.34 -16.20
C ILE A 167 9.55 -19.05 -14.71
N PRO A 168 8.64 -19.76 -14.00
CA PRO A 168 8.43 -19.58 -12.57
C PRO A 168 9.74 -19.74 -11.79
N ILE A 169 10.12 -18.73 -11.03
CA ILE A 169 11.31 -18.76 -10.18
C ILE A 169 10.87 -19.38 -8.85
N PRO A 170 11.51 -20.46 -8.36
CA PRO A 170 11.11 -21.09 -7.10
C PRO A 170 11.11 -20.10 -5.94
N TYR A 171 10.04 -20.12 -5.13
CA TYR A 171 9.95 -19.38 -3.89
C TYR A 171 9.80 -20.34 -2.72
N GLU A 172 10.63 -20.14 -1.70
CA GLU A 172 10.58 -20.94 -0.48
C GLU A 172 9.58 -20.34 0.51
N ILE A 173 8.51 -21.09 0.76
CA ILE A 173 7.45 -20.78 1.74
C ILE A 173 8.05 -20.46 3.11
N LYS A 174 7.57 -19.38 3.72
CA LYS A 174 7.99 -18.93 5.05
C LYS A 174 6.92 -19.25 6.08
N ASP A 175 7.26 -20.03 7.11
CA ASP A 175 6.32 -20.45 8.16
C ASP A 175 5.72 -19.28 8.96
N PHE A 176 6.42 -18.14 9.04
CA PHE A 176 5.97 -16.95 9.76
C PHE A 176 5.05 -16.04 8.92
N ILE A 177 4.99 -16.24 7.59
CA ILE A 177 4.14 -15.47 6.69
C ILE A 177 2.76 -16.10 6.58
N TYR A 178 1.71 -15.27 6.68
CA TYR A 178 0.34 -15.73 6.54
C TYR A 178 0.14 -16.53 5.25
N ARG A 179 -0.57 -17.64 5.40
CA ARG A 179 -1.14 -18.42 4.30
C ARG A 179 -2.16 -17.54 3.56
#